data_AF-A0A9P9D4Q7-F1
#
_entry.id   AF-A0A9P9D4Q7-F1
#
_cell.length_a   1.000
_cell.length_b   1.000
_cell.length_c   1.000
_cell.angle_alpha   90.00
_cell.angle_beta   90.00
_cell.angle_gamma   90.00
#
_symmetry.space_group_name_H-M   'P 1'
#
loop_
_entity.id
_entity.type
_entity.pdbx_description
1 polymer ?
#
loop_
_entity_poly.entity_id
_entity_poly.type
_entity_poly.pdbx_seq_one_letter_code
_entity_poly.pdbx_strand_id
1 'polypeptide(L)'
;MDPLSIAGSSATLKASCYELVGFTNSLIHDKVPDEDSTLAGLGWDLHFASQALDEINLNWRSNSSALMIHPSAGLCMWPNVQNTLNSAGITLQGLKKEIVPIMNSGRKGSFWSVGAKAWTMGRHIRAITNHRKRFQAHHIAFKVGANMTRMWVLSLQFRRINEYVSGFVC
;
A
#
# COMPACT_ATOMS: atom_id res chain seq x y z
N MET A 1 -19.61 -0.30 8.00
CA MET A 1 -18.17 -0.46 7.67
C MET A 1 -17.39 -0.18 8.95
N ASP A 2 -16.44 -1.04 9.33
CA ASP A 2 -15.75 -1.00 10.62
C ASP A 2 -14.28 -0.56 10.47
N PRO A 3 -13.75 0.25 11.41
CA PRO A 3 -12.34 0.67 11.40
C PRO A 3 -11.33 -0.49 11.41
N LEU A 4 -11.70 -1.63 11.98
CA LEU A 4 -10.85 -2.82 12.05
C LEU A 4 -10.70 -3.53 10.70
N SER A 5 -11.74 -3.54 9.86
CA SER A 5 -11.65 -4.04 8.48
C SER A 5 -10.71 -3.20 7.61
N ILE A 6 -10.67 -1.88 7.80
CA ILE A 6 -9.70 -0.99 7.11
C ILE A 6 -8.27 -1.27 7.61
N ALA A 7 -8.08 -1.50 8.91
CA ALA A 7 -6.81 -1.93 9.47
C ALA A 7 -6.37 -3.30 8.92
N GLY A 8 -7.28 -4.27 8.82
CA GLY A 8 -7.01 -5.59 8.24
C GLY A 8 -6.67 -5.52 6.75
N SER A 9 -7.41 -4.71 5.99
CA SER A 9 -7.17 -4.49 4.55
C SER A 9 -5.80 -3.86 4.31
N SER A 10 -5.44 -2.84 5.09
CA SER A 10 -4.13 -2.19 4.99
C SER A 10 -2.98 -3.13 5.38
N ALA A 11 -3.14 -3.95 6.43
CA ALA A 11 -2.15 -4.96 6.80
C ALA A 11 -1.94 -6.01 5.70
N THR A 12 -3.02 -6.47 5.05
CA THR A 12 -2.96 -7.43 3.93
C THR A 12 -2.24 -6.82 2.72
N LEU A 13 -2.51 -5.56 2.41
CA LEU A 13 -1.83 -4.84 1.33
C LEU A 13 -0.36 -4.61 1.64
N LYS A 14 -0.01 -4.31 2.89
CA LYS A 14 1.38 -4.17 3.35
C LYS A 14 2.16 -5.49 3.13
N ALA A 15 1.58 -6.62 3.52
CA ALA A 15 2.18 -7.94 3.26
C ALA A 15 2.40 -8.18 1.76
N SER A 16 1.40 -7.84 0.93
CA SER A 16 1.51 -7.94 -0.53
C SER A 16 2.61 -7.05 -1.11
N CYS A 17 2.80 -5.84 -0.55
CA CYS A 17 3.89 -4.94 -0.95
C CYS A 17 5.25 -5.57 -0.62
N TYR A 18 5.44 -6.12 0.57
CA TYR A 18 6.69 -6.77 0.95
C TYR A 18 7.02 -8.00 0.09
N GLU A 19 6.01 -8.80 -0.25
CA GLU A 19 6.21 -9.94 -1.15
C GLU A 19 6.75 -9.47 -2.51
N LEU A 20 6.15 -8.42 -3.09
CA LEU A 20 6.60 -7.86 -4.37
C LEU A 20 7.98 -7.17 -4.27
N VAL A 21 8.29 -6.54 -3.14
CA VAL A 21 9.65 -6.03 -2.85
C VAL A 21 10.65 -7.20 -2.86
N GLY A 22 10.30 -8.33 -2.26
CA GLY A 22 11.11 -9.55 -2.31
C GLY A 22 11.37 -10.03 -3.74
N PHE A 23 10.34 -10.05 -4.59
CA PHE A 23 10.48 -10.44 -5.99
C PHE A 23 11.36 -9.47 -6.78
N THR A 24 11.13 -8.16 -6.64
CA THR A 24 11.94 -7.15 -7.34
C THR A 24 13.41 -7.21 -6.93
N ASN A 25 13.69 -7.33 -5.63
CA ASN A 25 15.06 -7.50 -5.12
C ASN A 25 15.72 -8.79 -5.63
N SER A 26 14.98 -9.90 -5.72
CA SER A 26 15.49 -11.15 -6.30
C SER A 26 15.88 -10.98 -7.77
N LEU A 27 15.03 -10.32 -8.57
CA LEU A 27 15.33 -10.09 -10.00
C LEU A 27 16.54 -9.19 -10.20
N ILE A 28 16.69 -8.16 -9.36
CA ILE A 28 17.86 -7.27 -9.36
C ILE A 28 19.12 -8.05 -8.97
N HIS A 29 19.06 -8.87 -7.93
CA HIS A 29 20.17 -9.73 -7.50
C HIS A 29 20.58 -10.72 -8.61
N ASP A 30 19.61 -11.26 -9.34
CA ASP A 30 19.83 -12.16 -10.48
C ASP A 30 20.41 -11.46 -11.73
N LYS A 31 20.74 -10.15 -11.63
CA LYS A 31 21.30 -9.32 -12.71
C LYS A 31 20.41 -9.29 -13.96
N VAL A 32 19.09 -9.38 -13.78
CA VAL A 32 18.15 -9.17 -14.88
C VAL A 32 18.28 -7.72 -15.34
N PRO A 33 18.49 -7.45 -16.65
CA PRO A 33 18.63 -6.10 -17.15
C PRO A 33 17.36 -5.29 -16.85
N ASP A 34 17.56 -4.21 -16.08
CA ASP A 34 16.54 -3.26 -15.67
C ASP A 34 16.79 -1.95 -16.45
N GLU A 35 16.55 -1.99 -17.76
CA GLU A 35 16.94 -0.95 -18.73
C GLU A 35 16.61 0.49 -18.28
N ASP A 36 15.51 0.67 -17.53
CA ASP A 36 15.04 1.97 -17.04
C ASP A 36 14.98 2.09 -15.50
N SER A 37 15.69 1.22 -14.76
CA SER A 37 15.55 1.14 -13.29
C SER A 37 14.08 0.95 -12.84
N THR A 38 13.27 0.27 -13.66
CA THR A 38 11.84 0.09 -13.44
C THR A 38 11.57 -0.86 -12.28
N LEU A 39 12.32 -1.96 -12.17
CA LEU A 39 12.22 -2.91 -11.05
C LEU A 39 12.72 -2.26 -9.76
N ALA A 40 13.87 -1.60 -9.81
CA ALA A 40 14.42 -0.89 -8.67
C ALA A 40 13.45 0.20 -8.18
N GLY A 41 12.94 1.03 -9.11
CA GLY A 41 11.98 2.07 -8.80
C GLY A 41 10.64 1.54 -8.26
N LEU A 42 10.15 0.41 -8.80
CA LEU A 42 8.97 -0.27 -8.27
C LEU A 42 9.19 -0.78 -6.84
N GLY A 43 10.36 -1.35 -6.55
CA GLY A 43 10.73 -1.80 -5.21
C GLY A 43 10.68 -0.64 -4.20
N TRP A 44 11.23 0.52 -4.57
CA TRP A 44 11.13 1.74 -3.76
C TRP A 44 9.68 2.20 -3.56
N ASP A 45 8.88 2.28 -4.62
CA ASP A 45 7.48 2.71 -4.54
C ASP A 45 6.66 1.78 -3.62
N LEU A 46 6.86 0.46 -3.72
CA LEU A 46 6.23 -0.55 -2.87
C LEU A 46 6.66 -0.42 -1.41
N HIS A 47 7.95 -0.19 -1.16
CA HIS A 47 8.47 0.02 0.18
C HIS A 47 7.85 1.28 0.83
N PHE A 48 7.81 2.41 0.13
CA PHE A 48 7.18 3.62 0.64
C PHE A 48 5.67 3.48 0.84
N ALA A 49 4.97 2.77 -0.05
CA ALA A 49 3.55 2.47 0.14
C ALA A 49 3.32 1.56 1.35
N SER A 50 4.21 0.61 1.63
CA SER A 50 4.11 -0.25 2.81
C SER A 50 4.17 0.52 4.13
N GLN A 51 4.97 1.60 4.19
CA GLN A 51 5.05 2.49 5.34
C GLN A 51 3.73 3.26 5.55
N ALA A 52 3.18 3.84 4.49
CA ALA A 52 1.90 4.55 4.56
C ALA A 52 0.73 3.61 4.96
N LEU A 53 0.75 2.37 4.46
CA LEU A 53 -0.23 1.34 4.85
C LEU A 53 -0.08 0.92 6.32
N ASP A 54 1.14 0.93 6.86
CA ASP A 54 1.37 0.65 8.27
C ASP A 54 0.84 1.76 9.17
N GLU A 55 1.03 3.02 8.78
CA GLU A 55 0.46 4.17 9.48
C GLU A 55 -1.08 4.11 9.48
N ILE A 56 -1.69 3.74 8.36
CA ILE A 56 -3.14 3.51 8.27
C ILE A 56 -3.54 2.39 9.25
N ASN A 57 -2.89 1.23 9.19
CA ASN A 57 -3.18 0.11 10.08
C ASN A 57 -3.10 0.53 11.56
N LEU A 58 -2.00 1.16 11.98
CA LEU A 58 -1.77 1.59 13.36
C LEU A 58 -2.80 2.65 13.80
N ASN A 59 -3.05 3.67 12.99
CA ASN A 59 -3.98 4.75 13.33
C ASN A 59 -5.42 4.23 13.47
N TRP A 60 -5.85 3.37 12.55
CA TRP A 60 -7.21 2.85 12.52
C TRP A 60 -7.45 1.81 13.62
N ARG A 61 -6.45 0.98 13.92
CA ARG A 61 -6.53 0.01 15.03
C ARG A 61 -6.55 0.71 16.38
N SER A 62 -5.62 1.64 16.61
CA SER A 62 -5.44 2.32 17.90
C SER A 62 -6.59 3.28 18.23
N ASN A 63 -7.24 3.85 17.22
CA ASN A 63 -8.33 4.82 17.39
C ASN A 63 -9.69 4.28 16.99
N SER A 64 -9.83 2.96 16.83
CA SER A 64 -11.06 2.29 16.37
C SER A 64 -12.31 2.72 17.14
N SER A 65 -12.24 2.79 18.48
CA SER A 65 -13.35 3.23 19.32
C SER A 65 -13.73 4.71 19.10
N ALA A 66 -12.73 5.59 18.98
CA ALA A 66 -12.96 7.02 18.73
C ALA A 66 -13.55 7.26 17.33
N LEU A 67 -13.11 6.48 16.34
CA LEU A 67 -13.64 6.54 14.98
C LEU A 67 -15.12 6.11 14.98
N MET A 68 -15.48 5.02 15.66
CA MET A 68 -16.86 4.51 15.70
C MET A 68 -17.91 5.48 16.25
N ILE A 69 -17.51 6.48 17.05
CA ILE A 69 -18.45 7.37 17.75
C ILE A 69 -19.01 8.48 16.84
N HIS A 70 -18.36 8.79 15.73
CA HIS A 70 -18.69 10.01 14.97
C HIS A 70 -19.37 9.73 13.61
N PRO A 71 -20.63 10.16 13.42
CA PRO A 71 -21.44 9.79 12.25
C PRO A 71 -20.88 10.28 10.90
N SER A 72 -20.21 11.44 10.85
CA SER A 72 -19.67 11.96 9.58
C SER A 72 -18.41 11.24 9.07
N ALA A 73 -17.62 10.59 9.93
CA ALA A 73 -16.48 9.78 9.49
C ALA A 73 -16.97 8.49 8.81
N GLY A 74 -18.06 7.91 9.31
CA GLY A 74 -18.68 6.72 8.75
C GLY A 74 -19.34 6.92 7.38
N LEU A 75 -19.83 8.13 7.08
CA LEU A 75 -20.65 8.36 5.89
C LEU A 75 -19.86 8.56 4.58
N CYS A 76 -18.68 9.19 4.61
CA CYS A 76 -17.88 9.41 3.39
C CYS A 76 -16.42 9.01 3.52
N MET A 77 -15.80 9.18 4.69
CA MET A 77 -14.36 8.96 4.83
C MET A 77 -14.00 7.47 4.78
N TRP A 78 -14.69 6.63 5.54
CA TRP A 78 -14.38 5.19 5.59
C TRP A 78 -14.59 4.48 4.25
N PRO A 79 -15.73 4.68 3.54
CA PRO A 79 -15.93 4.06 2.24
C PRO A 79 -14.87 4.50 1.22
N ASN A 80 -14.44 5.76 1.23
CA ASN A 80 -13.40 6.26 0.32
C ASN A 80 -12.02 5.64 0.61
N VAL A 81 -11.65 5.52 1.89
CA VAL A 81 -10.39 4.87 2.29
C VAL A 81 -10.43 3.39 1.91
N GLN A 82 -11.53 2.68 2.21
CA GLN A 82 -11.67 1.28 1.81
C GLN A 82 -11.62 1.11 0.29
N ASN A 83 -12.32 1.94 -0.47
CA ASN A 83 -12.31 1.87 -1.94
C ASN A 83 -10.90 2.08 -2.48
N THR A 84 -10.13 3.02 -1.91
CA THR A 84 -8.74 3.25 -2.28
C THR A 84 -7.87 2.03 -1.98
N LEU A 85 -8.04 1.40 -0.81
CA LEU A 85 -7.34 0.18 -0.43
C LEU A 85 -7.70 -0.99 -1.38
N ASN A 86 -8.99 -1.15 -1.70
CA ASN A 86 -9.47 -2.17 -2.62
C ASN A 86 -8.89 -1.98 -4.03
N SER A 87 -8.93 -0.75 -4.58
CA SER A 87 -8.36 -0.44 -5.88
C SER A 87 -6.84 -0.65 -5.92
N ALA A 88 -6.14 -0.30 -4.84
CA ALA A 88 -4.71 -0.57 -4.72
C ALA A 88 -4.41 -2.07 -4.65
N GLY A 89 -5.27 -2.86 -3.99
CA GLY A 89 -5.18 -4.31 -3.97
C GLY A 89 -5.31 -4.93 -5.36
N ILE A 90 -6.25 -4.46 -6.17
CA ILE A 90 -6.39 -4.88 -7.57
C ILE A 90 -5.12 -4.53 -8.36
N THR A 91 -4.55 -3.34 -8.15
CA THR A 91 -3.32 -2.93 -8.82
C THR A 91 -2.12 -3.79 -8.41
N LEU A 92 -1.97 -4.10 -7.11
CA LEU A 92 -0.92 -4.99 -6.59
C LEU A 92 -1.08 -6.42 -7.11
N GLN A 93 -2.30 -6.94 -7.20
CA GLN A 93 -2.56 -8.23 -7.83
C GLN A 93 -2.19 -8.23 -9.31
N GLY A 94 -2.46 -7.14 -10.03
CA GLY A 94 -1.97 -6.92 -11.39
C GLY A 94 -0.45 -6.99 -11.46
N LEU A 95 0.26 -6.22 -10.63
CA LEU A 95 1.73 -6.26 -10.54
C LEU A 95 2.25 -7.68 -10.25
N LYS A 96 1.62 -8.40 -9.34
CA LYS A 96 1.99 -9.79 -9.02
C LYS A 96 1.84 -10.71 -10.23
N LYS A 97 0.76 -10.58 -10.99
CA LYS A 97 0.53 -11.38 -12.21
C LYS A 97 1.59 -11.10 -13.29
N GLU A 98 2.14 -9.90 -13.35
CA GLU A 98 3.21 -9.56 -14.29
C GLU A 98 4.60 -9.99 -13.80
N ILE A 99 4.86 -9.93 -12.48
CA ILE A 99 6.19 -10.25 -11.90
C ILE A 99 6.41 -11.76 -11.71
N VAL A 100 5.39 -12.51 -11.30
CA VAL A 100 5.51 -13.96 -11.04
C VAL A 100 5.98 -14.77 -12.27
N PRO A 101 5.51 -14.51 -13.50
CA PRO A 101 6.02 -15.17 -14.71
C PRO A 101 7.51 -14.92 -14.93
N ILE A 102 8.00 -13.71 -14.63
CA ILE A 102 9.43 -13.35 -14.74
C ILE A 102 10.23 -14.15 -13.71
N MET A 103 9.76 -14.22 -12.47
CA MET A 103 10.41 -15.04 -11.43
C MET A 103 10.51 -16.52 -11.83
N ASN A 104 9.46 -17.05 -12.48
CA ASN A 104 9.40 -18.47 -12.87
C ASN A 104 10.14 -18.80 -14.17
N SER A 105 10.40 -17.83 -15.06
CA SER A 105 11.01 -18.10 -16.37
C SER A 105 12.47 -18.56 -16.29
N GLY A 106 13.15 -18.34 -15.16
CA GLY A 106 14.54 -18.78 -14.91
C GLY A 106 14.69 -19.92 -13.90
N ARG A 107 13.62 -20.64 -13.54
CA ARG A 107 13.62 -21.60 -12.41
C ARG A 107 14.26 -22.98 -12.72
N LYS A 108 14.67 -23.24 -13.96
CA LYS A 108 15.48 -24.43 -14.32
C LYS A 108 16.95 -24.00 -14.31
N GLY A 109 17.74 -24.55 -13.38
CA GLY A 109 19.13 -24.15 -13.03
C GLY A 109 20.17 -24.23 -14.14
N SER A 110 19.96 -23.43 -15.19
CA SER A 110 20.81 -23.31 -16.37
C SER A 110 21.44 -21.92 -16.40
N PHE A 111 22.64 -21.87 -16.99
CA PHE A 111 23.41 -20.66 -17.34
C PHE A 111 22.59 -19.62 -18.14
N TRP A 112 21.43 -20.02 -18.69
CA TRP A 112 20.53 -19.20 -19.50
C TRP A 112 19.35 -18.59 -18.71
N SER A 113 19.25 -18.85 -17.41
CA SER A 113 18.14 -18.39 -16.56
C SER A 113 17.98 -16.87 -16.55
N VAL A 114 19.08 -16.12 -16.56
CA VAL A 114 19.08 -14.64 -16.62
C VAL A 114 18.53 -14.15 -17.95
N GLY A 115 18.94 -14.76 -19.07
CA GLY A 115 18.44 -14.40 -20.40
C GLY A 115 16.94 -14.67 -20.56
N ALA A 116 16.45 -15.78 -20.00
CA ALA A 116 15.00 -16.08 -19.98
C ALA A 116 14.22 -15.05 -19.14
N LYS A 117 14.75 -14.68 -17.96
CA LYS A 117 14.17 -13.62 -17.11
C LYS A 117 14.16 -12.27 -17.82
N ALA A 118 15.26 -11.88 -18.47
CA ALA A 118 15.38 -10.65 -19.25
C ALA A 118 14.36 -10.58 -20.40
N TRP A 119 14.22 -11.68 -21.15
CA TRP A 119 13.28 -11.76 -22.25
C TRP A 119 11.82 -11.66 -21.78
N THR A 120 11.47 -12.37 -20.71
CA THR A 120 10.13 -12.27 -20.10
C THR A 120 9.90 -10.87 -19.55
N MET A 121 10.89 -10.27 -18.87
CA MET A 121 10.83 -8.90 -18.37
C MET A 121 10.51 -7.91 -19.50
N GLY A 122 11.21 -8.00 -20.64
CA GLY A 122 10.96 -7.13 -21.80
C GLY A 122 9.53 -7.22 -22.35
N ARG A 123 8.85 -8.37 -22.21
CA ARG A 123 7.43 -8.50 -22.59
C ARG A 123 6.48 -7.84 -21.60
N HIS A 124 6.83 -7.86 -20.31
CA HIS A 124 5.98 -7.39 -19.23
C HIS A 124 6.31 -5.96 -18.77
N ILE A 125 7.43 -5.39 -19.20
CA ILE A 125 7.92 -4.06 -18.76
C ILE A 125 6.88 -2.97 -18.93
N ARG A 126 6.17 -2.92 -20.07
CA ARG A 126 5.15 -1.90 -20.32
C ARG A 126 3.96 -2.03 -19.38
N ALA A 127 3.54 -3.26 -19.08
CA ALA A 127 2.46 -3.53 -18.14
C ALA A 127 2.88 -3.16 -16.71
N ILE A 128 4.10 -3.54 -16.31
CA ILE A 128 4.70 -3.20 -15.01
C ILE A 128 4.77 -1.68 -14.85
N THR A 129 5.26 -0.94 -15.83
CA THR A 129 5.35 0.53 -15.79
C THR A 129 3.96 1.18 -15.68
N ASN A 130 2.97 0.67 -16.40
CA ASN A 130 1.60 1.18 -16.29
C ASN A 130 1.00 0.93 -14.90
N HIS A 131 1.19 -0.27 -14.36
CA HIS A 131 0.74 -0.60 -13.01
C HIS A 131 1.49 0.20 -11.94
N ARG A 132 2.79 0.43 -12.11
CA ARG A 132 3.61 1.28 -11.23
C ARG A 132 3.06 2.71 -11.17
N LYS A 133 2.75 3.33 -12.32
CA LYS A 133 2.15 4.68 -12.35
C LYS A 133 0.81 4.74 -11.62
N ARG A 134 -0.05 3.73 -11.82
CA ARG A 134 -1.33 3.62 -11.08
C ARG A 134 -1.10 3.44 -9.59
N PHE A 135 -0.12 2.64 -9.20
CA PHE A 135 0.24 2.42 -7.81
C PHE A 135 0.79 3.68 -7.12
N GLN A 136 1.58 4.48 -7.83
CA GLN A 136 2.04 5.78 -7.32
C GLN A 136 0.88 6.74 -7.02
N ALA A 137 -0.18 6.74 -7.84
CA ALA A 137 -1.39 7.50 -7.54
C ALA A 137 -2.08 7.01 -6.25
N HIS A 138 -2.12 5.70 -6.02
CA HIS A 138 -2.62 5.13 -4.77
C HIS A 138 -1.74 5.50 -3.57
N HIS A 139 -0.42 5.58 -3.72
CA HIS A 139 0.49 6.01 -2.65
C HIS A 139 0.17 7.42 -2.15
N ILE A 140 -0.08 8.37 -3.08
CA ILE A 140 -0.48 9.73 -2.72
C ILE A 140 -1.79 9.70 -1.94
N ALA A 141 -2.77 8.91 -2.40
CA ALA A 141 -4.04 8.76 -1.72
C ALA A 141 -3.89 8.16 -0.31
N PHE A 142 -2.97 7.20 -0.11
CA PHE A 142 -2.67 6.66 1.23
C PHE A 142 -2.08 7.71 2.17
N LYS A 143 -1.11 8.52 1.71
CA LYS A 143 -0.53 9.59 2.52
C LYS A 143 -1.58 10.63 2.91
N VAL A 144 -2.42 11.05 1.97
CA VAL A 144 -3.52 11.98 2.25
C VAL A 144 -4.49 11.37 3.26
N GLY A 145 -4.90 10.11 3.06
CA GLY A 145 -5.79 9.40 3.97
C GLY A 145 -5.23 9.24 5.39
N ALA A 146 -3.94 8.91 5.51
CA ALA A 146 -3.25 8.80 6.79
C ALA A 146 -3.19 10.15 7.52
N ASN A 147 -2.81 11.22 6.81
CA ASN A 147 -2.77 12.57 7.37
C ASN A 147 -4.15 13.08 7.79
N MET A 148 -5.18 12.87 6.96
CA MET A 148 -6.55 13.23 7.30
C MET A 148 -7.01 12.50 8.56
N THR A 149 -6.75 11.20 8.67
CA THR A 149 -7.09 10.40 9.87
C THR A 149 -6.38 10.94 11.10
N ARG A 150 -5.08 11.26 10.99
CA ARG A 150 -4.30 11.81 12.10
C ARG A 150 -4.83 13.17 12.58
N MET A 151 -5.12 14.09 11.67
CA MET A 151 -5.71 15.39 12.01
C MET A 151 -7.08 15.24 12.66
N TRP A 152 -7.84 14.24 12.25
CA TRP A 152 -9.15 13.95 12.81
C TRP A 152 -9.10 13.38 14.23
N VAL A 153 -8.18 12.46 14.50
CA VAL A 153 -7.95 11.95 15.85
C VAL A 153 -7.53 13.09 16.78
N LEU A 154 -6.64 13.98 16.32
CA LEU A 154 -6.24 15.15 17.08
C LEU A 154 -7.42 16.08 17.37
N SER A 155 -8.28 16.37 16.39
CA SER A 155 -9.43 17.26 16.60
C SER A 155 -10.45 16.67 17.59
N LEU A 156 -10.66 15.35 17.57
CA LEU A 156 -11.49 14.65 18.57
C LEU A 156 -10.89 14.71 19.97
N GLN A 157 -9.57 14.54 20.10
CA GLN A 157 -8.88 14.67 21.39
C GLN A 157 -8.99 16.09 21.95
N PHE A 158 -8.81 17.11 21.10
CA PHE A 158 -8.98 18.51 21.50
C PHE A 158 -10.42 18.84 21.95
N ARG A 159 -11.44 18.35 21.22
CA ARG A 159 -12.85 18.55 21.63
C ARG A 159 -13.13 17.91 22.99
N ARG A 160 -12.66 16.68 23.21
CA ARG A 160 -12.84 15.98 24.48
C ARG A 160 -12.22 16.76 25.64
N ILE A 161 -11.00 17.28 25.47
CA ILE A 161 -10.33 18.09 26.51
C ILE A 161 -11.15 19.36 26.83
N ASN A 162 -11.69 20.03 25.82
CA ASN A 162 -12.48 21.25 26.02
C ASN A 162 -13.81 20.99 26.75
N GLU A 163 -14.45 19.85 26.52
CA GLU A 163 -15.64 19.41 27.25
C GLU A 163 -15.32 19.08 28.71
N TYR A 164 -14.18 18.44 29.00
CA TYR A 164 -13.73 18.20 30.38
C TYR A 164 -13.39 19.49 31.14
N VAL A 165 -12.81 20.49 30.47
CA VAL A 165 -12.50 21.79 31.08
C VAL A 165 -13.78 22.61 31.33
N SER A 166 -14.77 22.52 30.44
CA SER A 166 -16.05 23.21 30.60
C SER A 166 -16.98 22.53 31.63
N GLY A 167 -16.86 21.22 31.84
CA GLY A 167 -17.61 20.47 32.84
C GLY A 167 -17.11 20.61 34.28
N PHE A 168 -15.95 21.25 34.49
CA PHE A 168 -15.41 21.57 35.82
C PHE A 168 -15.82 22.96 36.34
N VAL A 169 -16.61 23.71 35.56
CA VAL A 169 -17.20 24.99 35.96
C VAL A 169 -18.71 24.81 36.14
N CYS A 170 -19.10 24.08 37.18
CA CYS A 170 -20.45 24.08 37.77
C CYS A 170 -20.31 23.82 39.27
#